data_AF-A0A1X7T2P6-F1
#
_entry.id   AF-A0A1X7T2P6-F1
#
_cell.length_a   1.000
_cell.length_b   1.000
_cell.length_c   1.000
_cell.angle_alpha   90.00
_cell.angle_beta   90.00
_cell.angle_gamma   90.00
#
_symmetry.space_group_name_H-M   'P 1'
#
loop_
_entity.id
_entity.type
_entity.pdbx_description
1 polymer ?
#
loop_
_entity_poly.entity_id
_entity_poly.type
_entity_poly.pdbx_seq_one_letter_code
_entity_poly.pdbx_strand_id
1 'polypeptide(L)'
;MSSTEEKAYEIMRNLGVDYVLVIFGGMIGYSGDDINKFLWMVRIAEGEHPNDIKESRYFTPQGEFRVDSAGSPVLLNCLMYKMCYYRFGEVQHSYNTPGGYDRTRNVEIGNKNVKFTHLEEAYTTEHWLVRIYKVKDLVNRVRSSNSLRHVFTKKRLSSRKSYGSKKRGNIRNKLTVIKGKRPNKKKGKKSNKS
;
A
#
# COMPACT_ATOMS: atom_id res chain seq x y z
N MET A 1 18.43 1.61 4.08
CA MET A 1 17.71 2.70 4.78
C MET A 1 17.58 3.98 3.94
N SER A 2 18.64 4.45 3.28
CA SER A 2 18.66 5.69 2.49
C SER A 2 18.23 5.53 1.02
N SER A 3 18.08 4.32 0.50
CA SER A 3 17.65 4.03 -0.88
C SER A 3 16.13 4.00 -1.07
N THR A 4 15.68 3.87 -2.32
CA THR A 4 14.28 3.55 -2.64
C THR A 4 13.88 2.17 -2.11
N GLU A 5 12.58 1.95 -1.95
CA GLU A 5 12.03 0.69 -1.43
C GLU A 5 12.46 -0.54 -2.26
N GLU A 6 12.50 -0.43 -3.59
CA GLU A 6 12.88 -1.53 -4.49
C GLU A 6 14.33 -1.96 -4.29
N LYS A 7 15.28 -1.02 -4.34
CA LYS A 7 16.71 -1.29 -4.10
C LYS A 7 16.95 -1.81 -2.68
N ALA A 8 16.29 -1.20 -1.70
CA ALA A 8 16.44 -1.63 -0.32
C ALA A 8 15.86 -3.04 -0.08
N TYR A 9 14.79 -3.41 -0.78
CA TYR A 9 14.19 -4.74 -0.71
C TYR A 9 15.15 -5.83 -1.19
N GLU A 10 15.86 -5.59 -2.30
CA GLU A 10 16.90 -6.51 -2.78
C GLU A 10 17.99 -6.75 -1.72
N ILE A 11 18.49 -5.67 -1.10
CA ILE A 11 19.50 -5.76 -0.03
C ILE A 11 18.95 -6.51 1.18
N MET A 12 17.73 -6.20 1.63
CA MET A 12 17.11 -6.89 2.77
C MET A 12 16.95 -8.39 2.53
N ARG A 13 16.63 -8.79 1.30
CA ARG A 13 16.52 -10.20 0.91
C ARG A 13 17.88 -10.88 0.85
N ASN A 14 18.90 -10.23 0.29
CA ASN A 14 20.26 -10.76 0.24
C ASN A 14 20.83 -11.00 1.64
N LEU A 15 20.45 -10.17 2.60
CA LEU A 15 20.84 -10.29 4.01
C LEU A 15 19.92 -11.20 4.85
N GLY A 16 18.84 -11.73 4.27
CA GLY A 16 17.89 -12.59 5.00
C GLY A 16 17.13 -11.87 6.11
N VAL A 17 16.79 -10.59 5.94
CA VAL A 17 16.10 -9.78 6.95
C VAL A 17 14.59 -10.04 6.92
N ASP A 18 14.01 -10.40 8.06
CA ASP A 18 12.56 -10.61 8.21
C ASP A 18 11.83 -9.35 8.73
N TYR A 19 12.44 -8.64 9.67
CA TYR A 19 11.86 -7.48 10.34
C TYR A 19 12.80 -6.29 10.35
N VAL A 20 12.22 -5.10 10.25
CA VAL A 20 12.92 -3.81 10.30
C VAL A 20 12.31 -2.97 11.41
N LEU A 21 13.14 -2.49 12.32
CA LEU A 21 12.74 -1.59 13.40
C LEU A 21 13.19 -0.17 13.04
N VAL A 22 12.31 0.81 13.26
CA VAL A 22 12.63 2.24 13.19
C VAL A 22 12.10 2.99 14.40
N ILE A 23 12.85 3.99 14.86
CA ILE A 23 12.45 4.92 15.91
C ILE A 23 11.92 6.20 15.28
N PHE A 24 10.68 6.54 15.60
CA PHE A 24 9.98 7.71 15.08
C PHE A 24 9.53 8.63 16.23
N GLY A 25 10.12 9.83 16.30
CA GLY A 25 9.86 10.77 17.39
C GLY A 25 8.78 11.81 17.10
N GLY A 26 8.26 11.87 15.87
CA GLY A 26 7.43 13.00 15.41
C GLY A 26 6.07 13.14 16.10
N MET A 27 5.57 12.08 16.74
CA MET A 27 4.32 12.12 17.49
C MET A 27 4.45 12.80 18.86
N ILE A 28 5.55 12.59 19.58
CA ILE A 28 5.74 13.13 20.94
C ILE A 28 6.79 14.24 21.03
N GLY A 29 7.57 14.46 19.96
CA GLY A 29 8.69 15.40 19.96
C GLY A 29 9.99 14.77 20.48
N TYR A 30 10.22 13.47 20.25
CA TYR A 30 11.45 12.81 20.68
C TYR A 30 12.59 13.11 19.70
N SER A 31 13.62 13.83 20.15
CA SER A 31 14.74 14.28 19.31
C SER A 31 15.69 13.16 18.89
N GLY A 32 15.74 12.05 19.61
CA GLY A 32 16.62 10.90 19.34
C GLY A 32 16.13 9.95 18.24
N ASP A 33 15.29 10.43 17.32
CA ASP A 33 14.69 9.62 16.26
C ASP A 33 15.64 9.30 15.09
N ASP A 34 15.27 8.33 14.25
CA ASP A 34 16.13 7.90 13.15
C ASP A 34 16.17 8.90 11.99
N ILE A 35 15.22 9.84 11.92
CA ILE A 35 15.25 10.93 10.93
C ILE A 35 16.33 11.97 11.29
N ASN A 36 16.54 12.32 12.57
CA ASN A 36 17.63 13.22 12.95
C ASN A 36 19.02 12.58 12.76
N LYS A 37 19.11 11.25 12.91
CA LYS A 37 20.34 10.49 12.63
C LYS A 37 20.50 10.11 11.15
N PHE A 38 19.55 10.46 10.28
CA PHE A 38 19.50 9.98 8.91
C PHE A 38 20.71 10.39 8.07
N LEU A 39 21.16 11.65 8.16
CA LEU A 39 22.31 12.14 7.40
C LEU A 39 23.60 11.39 7.72
N TRP A 40 23.78 10.93 8.97
CA TRP A 40 24.91 10.06 9.33
C TRP A 40 24.85 8.72 8.60
N MET A 41 23.66 8.13 8.46
CA MET A 41 23.47 6.89 7.69
C MET A 41 23.81 7.11 6.20
N VAL A 42 23.45 8.27 5.65
CA VAL A 42 23.76 8.63 4.25
C VAL A 42 25.26 8.78 4.05
N ARG A 43 25.97 9.48 4.95
CA ARG A 43 27.43 9.69 4.86
C ARG A 43 28.21 8.38 4.92
N ILE A 44 27.83 7.46 5.81
CA ILE A 44 28.45 6.14 5.90
C ILE A 44 28.23 5.36 4.59
N ALA A 45 27.00 5.39 4.06
CA ALA A 45 26.67 4.67 2.83
C ALA A 45 27.32 5.29 1.57
N GLU A 46 27.49 6.61 1.52
CA GLU A 46 28.21 7.30 0.44
C GLU A 46 29.71 6.96 0.45
N GLY A 47 30.31 6.74 1.62
CA GLY A 47 31.71 6.33 1.75
C GLY A 47 32.02 5.02 1.00
N GLU A 48 31.13 4.03 1.09
CA GLU A 48 31.30 2.72 0.43
C GLU A 48 30.68 2.67 -0.98
N HIS A 49 29.55 3.35 -1.19
CA HIS A 49 28.79 3.32 -2.45
C HIS A 49 28.53 4.73 -3.03
N PRO A 50 29.58 5.44 -3.48
CA PRO A 50 29.49 6.84 -3.93
C PRO A 50 28.69 7.03 -5.23
N ASN A 51 28.50 5.96 -6.01
CA ASN A 51 27.73 6.00 -7.26
C ASN A 51 26.21 5.94 -7.02
N ASP A 52 25.79 5.24 -5.96
CA ASP A 52 24.38 5.01 -5.65
C ASP A 52 23.80 6.10 -4.75
N ILE A 53 24.53 6.48 -3.70
CA ILE A 53 24.08 7.38 -2.65
C ILE A 53 24.99 8.61 -2.64
N LYS A 54 24.37 9.79 -2.63
CA LYS A 54 25.06 11.09 -2.54
C LYS A 54 24.32 11.99 -1.58
N GLU A 55 25.00 12.53 -0.57
CA GLU A 55 24.41 13.39 0.46
C GLU A 55 23.69 14.60 -0.14
N SER A 56 24.29 15.23 -1.15
CA SER A 56 23.74 16.39 -1.85
C SER A 56 22.35 16.16 -2.44
N ARG A 57 21.97 14.92 -2.75
CA ARG A 57 20.65 14.59 -3.29
C ARG A 57 19.52 14.65 -2.26
N TYR A 58 19.82 14.61 -0.97
CA TYR A 58 18.82 14.65 0.10
C TYR A 58 18.49 16.07 0.57
N PHE A 59 19.30 17.06 0.19
CA PHE A 59 19.05 18.46 0.47
C PHE A 59 18.16 19.11 -0.59
N THR A 60 17.53 20.23 -0.23
CA THR A 60 16.87 21.13 -1.19
C THR A 60 17.91 21.85 -2.05
N PRO A 61 17.51 22.50 -3.16
CA PRO A 61 18.41 23.35 -3.95
C PRO A 61 19.10 24.46 -3.13
N GLN A 62 18.49 24.87 -2.01
CA GLN A 62 19.01 25.85 -1.06
C GLN A 62 20.00 25.26 -0.03
N GLY A 63 20.19 23.94 -0.04
CA GLY A 63 21.07 23.24 0.91
C GLY A 63 20.41 22.92 2.26
N GLU A 64 19.08 23.05 2.39
CA GLU A 64 18.36 22.77 3.63
C GLU A 64 17.90 21.30 3.69
N PHE A 65 17.92 20.70 4.88
CA PHE A 65 17.33 19.38 5.12
C PHE A 65 15.91 19.54 5.61
N ARG A 66 14.93 19.35 4.71
CA ARG A 66 13.50 19.54 5.00
C ARG A 66 12.71 18.27 4.73
N VAL A 67 11.75 17.97 5.61
CA VAL A 67 10.81 16.83 5.48
C VAL A 67 9.40 17.26 5.03
N ASP A 68 9.24 18.55 4.74
CA ASP A 68 8.00 19.13 4.24
C ASP A 68 7.85 18.92 2.72
N SER A 69 6.85 19.55 2.12
CA SER A 69 6.59 19.46 0.68
C SER A 69 7.70 20.07 -0.19
N ALA A 70 8.54 20.93 0.39
CA ALA A 70 9.72 21.51 -0.27
C ALA A 70 10.96 20.62 -0.14
N GLY A 71 10.89 19.54 0.63
CA GLY A 71 11.96 18.56 0.77
C GLY A 71 12.34 17.89 -0.55
N SER A 72 13.56 17.35 -0.61
CA SER A 72 14.03 16.66 -1.82
C SER A 72 13.11 15.48 -2.19
N PRO A 73 12.78 15.29 -3.48
CA PRO A 73 11.99 14.13 -3.90
C PRO A 73 12.71 12.80 -3.63
N VAL A 74 14.04 12.81 -3.52
CA VAL A 74 14.82 11.61 -3.15
C VAL A 74 14.59 11.25 -1.68
N LEU A 75 14.52 12.26 -0.80
CA LEU A 75 14.21 12.07 0.61
C LEU A 75 12.76 11.60 0.81
N LEU A 76 11.79 12.24 0.17
CA LEU A 76 10.37 11.89 0.29
C LEU A 76 10.04 10.47 -0.22
N ASN A 77 10.88 9.93 -1.10
CA ASN A 77 10.75 8.57 -1.64
C ASN A 77 11.69 7.54 -0.99
N CYS A 78 12.55 7.96 -0.06
CA CYS A 78 13.49 7.05 0.59
C CYS A 78 12.75 6.08 1.53
N LEU A 79 13.34 4.91 1.74
CA LEU A 79 12.72 3.89 2.57
C LEU A 79 12.52 4.39 4.01
N MET A 80 13.52 5.05 4.60
CA MET A 80 13.44 5.59 5.96
C MET A 80 12.24 6.52 6.15
N TYR A 81 12.09 7.52 5.26
CA TYR A 81 10.98 8.46 5.29
C TYR A 81 9.64 7.74 5.21
N LYS A 82 9.51 6.77 4.29
CA LYS A 82 8.28 5.98 4.14
C LYS A 82 7.96 5.19 5.42
N MET A 83 8.96 4.57 6.05
CA MET A 83 8.79 3.80 7.29
C MET A 83 8.41 4.69 8.48
N CYS A 84 9.04 5.84 8.66
CA CYS A 84 8.68 6.73 9.77
C CYS A 84 7.28 7.35 9.63
N TYR A 85 6.91 7.78 8.42
CA TYR A 85 5.69 8.55 8.18
C TYR A 85 4.52 7.73 7.62
N TYR A 86 4.58 6.40 7.66
CA TYR A 86 3.47 5.55 7.22
C TYR A 86 2.19 5.83 8.01
N ARG A 87 1.13 6.21 7.29
CA ARG A 87 -0.20 6.61 7.82
C ARG A 87 -0.17 7.81 8.78
N PHE A 88 0.97 8.49 8.93
CA PHE A 88 1.07 9.63 9.82
C PHE A 88 0.34 10.86 9.28
N GLY A 89 0.14 10.97 7.97
CA GLY A 89 -0.66 12.03 7.35
C GLY A 89 -2.14 12.05 7.78
N GLU A 90 -2.67 10.93 8.28
CA GLU A 90 -4.05 10.80 8.78
C GLU A 90 -4.17 11.21 10.26
N VAL A 91 -3.04 11.33 10.97
CA VAL A 91 -3.03 11.66 12.39
C VAL A 91 -3.11 13.17 12.56
N GLN A 92 -4.14 13.61 13.28
CA GLN A 92 -4.28 15.00 13.71
C GLN A 92 -4.05 15.08 15.23
N HIS A 93 -3.05 15.87 15.65
CA HIS A 93 -2.64 15.96 17.05
C HIS A 93 -3.51 16.92 17.86
N SER A 94 -3.95 18.01 17.22
CA SER A 94 -4.80 19.03 17.81
C SER A 94 -5.71 19.63 16.75
N TYR A 95 -6.84 20.20 17.17
CA TYR A 95 -7.79 20.83 16.24
C TYR A 95 -7.14 21.92 15.38
N ASN A 96 -6.18 22.65 15.95
CA ASN A 96 -5.48 23.76 15.29
C ASN A 96 -4.26 23.35 14.45
N THR A 97 -3.84 22.07 14.49
CA THR A 97 -2.70 21.57 13.72
C THR A 97 -3.17 20.80 12.49
N PRO A 98 -2.53 20.97 11.32
CA PRO A 98 -2.84 20.14 10.15
C PRO A 98 -2.53 18.67 10.42
N GLY A 99 -3.22 17.76 9.73
CA GLY A 99 -2.92 16.34 9.78
C GLY A 99 -1.52 16.04 9.24
N GLY A 100 -0.76 15.19 9.94
CA GLY A 100 0.63 14.90 9.62
C GLY A 100 1.61 16.01 10.03
N TYR A 101 1.42 16.62 11.20
CA TYR A 101 2.36 17.59 11.76
C TYR A 101 3.42 16.89 12.62
N ASP A 102 4.70 17.01 12.24
CA ASP A 102 5.83 16.46 13.00
C ASP A 102 6.25 17.44 14.09
N ARG A 103 6.06 17.07 15.37
CA ARG A 103 6.36 17.91 16.54
C ARG A 103 7.84 18.10 16.80
N THR A 104 8.69 17.20 16.32
CA THR A 104 10.15 17.31 16.53
C THR A 104 10.74 18.38 15.61
N ARG A 105 10.19 18.47 14.39
CA ARG A 105 10.67 19.37 13.34
C ARG A 105 9.81 20.61 13.13
N ASN A 106 8.63 20.65 13.76
CA ASN A 106 7.65 21.72 13.69
C ASN A 106 7.18 22.02 12.25
N VAL A 107 7.05 20.98 11.43
CA VAL A 107 6.64 21.10 10.03
C VAL A 107 5.55 20.11 9.66
N GLU A 108 4.75 20.48 8.67
CA GLU A 108 3.82 19.57 8.01
C GLU A 108 4.57 18.71 7.00
N ILE A 109 4.26 17.42 6.99
CA ILE A 109 4.94 16.43 6.15
C ILE A 109 4.54 16.58 4.68
N GLY A 110 5.53 16.49 3.79
CA GLY A 110 5.33 16.69 2.35
C GLY A 110 4.49 15.60 1.68
N ASN A 111 4.81 14.33 1.94
CA ASN A 111 4.07 13.19 1.41
C ASN A 111 3.23 12.50 2.50
N LYS A 112 1.92 12.75 2.46
CA LYS A 112 0.94 12.16 3.39
C LYS A 112 0.50 10.75 3.02
N ASN A 113 0.55 10.41 1.73
CA ASN A 113 0.00 9.17 1.18
C ASN A 113 1.09 8.15 0.91
N VAL A 114 1.72 7.66 1.97
CA VAL A 114 2.75 6.62 1.88
C VAL A 114 2.11 5.24 1.77
N LYS A 115 2.51 4.47 0.76
CA LYS A 115 2.10 3.08 0.57
C LYS A 115 3.33 2.20 0.37
N PHE A 116 3.30 1.00 0.94
CA PHE A 116 4.32 -0.02 0.75
C PHE A 116 3.87 -1.08 -0.25
N THR A 117 4.84 -1.55 -1.01
CA THR A 117 4.72 -2.68 -1.92
C THR A 117 5.33 -3.93 -1.26
N HIS A 118 6.54 -3.79 -0.71
CA HIS A 118 7.38 -4.89 -0.23
C HIS A 118 7.44 -5.02 1.29
N LEU A 119 6.90 -4.04 2.01
CA LEU A 119 6.83 -4.05 3.47
C LEU A 119 5.38 -4.02 3.96
N GLU A 120 5.17 -4.48 5.17
CA GLU A 120 3.93 -4.30 5.93
C GLU A 120 4.22 -3.87 7.36
N GLU A 121 3.34 -3.06 7.93
CA GLU A 121 3.39 -2.68 9.33
C GLU A 121 3.03 -3.91 10.20
N ALA A 122 3.96 -4.34 11.04
CA ALA A 122 3.78 -5.47 11.94
C ALA A 122 3.36 -5.02 13.34
N TYR A 123 3.97 -3.94 13.84
CA TYR A 123 3.67 -3.38 15.15
C TYR A 123 4.05 -1.90 15.22
N THR A 124 3.25 -1.10 15.93
CA THR A 124 3.54 0.30 16.24
C THR A 124 3.15 0.56 17.69
N THR A 125 4.06 1.15 18.45
CA THR A 125 3.79 1.52 19.86
C THR A 125 2.69 2.57 19.99
N GLU A 126 2.09 2.70 21.17
CA GLU A 126 0.99 3.65 21.46
C GLU A 126 1.32 5.10 21.06
N HIS A 127 2.49 5.58 21.46
CA HIS A 127 2.97 6.93 21.14
C HIS A 127 3.81 7.00 19.86
N TRP A 128 3.76 5.94 19.05
CA TRP A 128 4.42 5.81 17.75
C TRP A 128 5.95 6.00 17.80
N LEU A 129 6.56 5.82 18.97
CA LEU A 129 7.99 5.94 19.19
C LEU A 129 8.78 4.84 18.47
N VAL A 130 8.30 3.60 18.54
CA VAL A 130 8.91 2.45 17.86
C VAL A 130 7.92 1.87 16.87
N ARG A 131 8.40 1.60 15.65
CA ARG A 131 7.64 0.97 14.57
C ARG A 131 8.42 -0.23 14.04
N ILE A 132 7.72 -1.33 13.84
CA ILE A 132 8.28 -2.58 13.35
C ILE A 132 7.56 -2.95 12.05
N TYR A 133 8.35 -3.14 11.01
CA TYR A 133 7.91 -3.55 9.70
C TYR A 133 8.35 -4.97 9.42
N LYS A 134 7.49 -5.74 8.75
CA LYS A 134 7.83 -7.06 8.24
C LYS A 134 8.12 -6.97 6.75
N VAL A 135 9.19 -7.64 6.33
CA VAL A 135 9.57 -7.80 4.93
C VAL A 135 8.68 -8.86 4.30
N LYS A 136 7.98 -8.51 3.23
CA LYS A 136 7.11 -9.46 2.52
C LYS A 136 7.92 -10.43 1.69
N ASP A 137 7.36 -11.62 1.53
CA ASP A 137 7.87 -12.61 0.60
C ASP A 137 7.73 -12.15 -0.86
N LEU A 138 8.48 -12.83 -1.73
CA LEU A 138 8.44 -12.59 -3.16
C LEU A 138 7.00 -12.76 -3.68
N VAL A 139 6.63 -11.87 -4.60
CA VAL A 139 5.31 -11.92 -5.22
C VAL A 139 5.20 -13.24 -5.99
N ASN A 140 4.17 -14.02 -5.67
CA ASN A 140 3.93 -15.33 -6.29
C ASN A 140 3.81 -15.27 -7.82
N ARG A 141 3.39 -14.13 -8.40
CA ARG A 141 3.25 -13.93 -9.85
C ARG A 141 3.57 -12.51 -10.26
N VAL A 142 4.31 -12.35 -11.35
CA VAL A 142 4.53 -11.04 -11.98
C VAL A 142 3.24 -10.59 -12.65
N ARG A 143 2.73 -9.41 -12.26
CA ARG A 143 1.58 -8.79 -12.93
C ARG A 143 2.07 -8.15 -14.22
N SER A 144 1.41 -8.43 -15.34
CA SER A 144 1.70 -7.72 -16.59
C SER A 144 1.41 -6.23 -16.41
N SER A 145 2.42 -5.37 -16.62
CA SER A 145 2.28 -3.91 -16.62
C SER A 145 1.39 -3.43 -17.78
N ASN A 146 1.38 -4.19 -18.87
CA ASN A 146 0.57 -3.91 -20.03
C ASN A 146 -0.91 -4.18 -19.73
N SER A 147 -1.73 -3.15 -19.94
CA SER A 147 -3.17 -3.33 -20.04
C SER A 147 -3.46 -4.33 -21.15
N LEU A 148 -4.38 -5.26 -20.91
CA LEU A 148 -4.80 -6.23 -21.93
C LEU A 148 -5.15 -5.48 -23.21
N ARG A 149 -4.52 -5.89 -24.33
CA ARG A 149 -4.70 -5.25 -25.65
C ARG A 149 -6.18 -4.99 -25.91
N HIS A 150 -6.57 -3.71 -25.91
CA HIS A 150 -7.96 -3.33 -26.07
C HIS A 150 -8.26 -3.14 -27.55
N VAL A 151 -8.74 -4.19 -28.23
CA VAL A 151 -9.31 -4.03 -29.57
C VAL A 151 -10.61 -3.23 -29.43
N PHE A 152 -10.77 -2.14 -30.20
CA PHE A 152 -11.99 -1.32 -30.28
C PHE A 152 -13.16 -2.13 -30.84
N THR A 153 -13.69 -3.03 -30.02
CA THR A 153 -15.00 -3.63 -30.21
C THR A 153 -15.96 -2.94 -29.26
N LYS A 154 -17.23 -2.73 -29.65
CA LYS A 154 -18.29 -2.19 -28.77
C LYS A 154 -18.45 -3.12 -27.55
N LYS A 155 -17.65 -2.93 -26.51
CA LYS A 155 -17.71 -3.72 -25.29
C LYS A 155 -18.98 -3.33 -24.53
N ARG A 156 -19.98 -4.21 -24.56
CA ARG A 156 -21.07 -4.19 -23.58
C ARG A 156 -20.48 -4.57 -22.21
N LEU A 157 -20.12 -3.57 -21.41
CA LEU A 157 -19.79 -3.75 -20.00
C LEU A 157 -21.01 -4.36 -19.31
N SER A 158 -20.88 -5.59 -18.81
CA SER A 158 -21.94 -6.21 -18.02
C SER A 158 -21.93 -5.62 -16.62
N SER A 159 -23.05 -5.05 -16.18
CA SER A 159 -23.18 -4.58 -14.80
C SER A 159 -23.05 -5.74 -13.82
N ARG A 160 -22.31 -5.50 -12.73
CA ARG A 160 -22.15 -6.48 -11.64
C ARG A 160 -23.49 -6.58 -10.89
N LYS A 161 -24.23 -7.68 -11.09
CA LYS A 161 -25.56 -7.92 -10.48
C LYS A 161 -25.52 -8.77 -9.20
N SER A 162 -24.37 -8.88 -8.53
CA SER A 162 -24.24 -9.64 -7.29
C SER A 162 -24.41 -8.71 -6.07
N TYR A 163 -25.59 -8.71 -5.45
CA TYR A 163 -25.85 -8.01 -4.18
C TYR A 163 -26.41 -9.00 -3.14
N GLY A 164 -25.91 -8.92 -1.91
CA GLY A 164 -26.36 -9.73 -0.78
C GLY A 164 -26.32 -11.25 -1.03
N SER A 165 -27.42 -11.95 -0.71
CA SER A 165 -27.54 -13.41 -0.81
C SER A 165 -27.56 -13.95 -2.24
N LYS A 166 -27.75 -13.10 -3.27
CA LYS A 166 -27.79 -13.51 -4.68
C LYS A 166 -26.38 -13.49 -5.29
N LYS A 167 -25.56 -14.46 -4.88
CA LYS A 167 -24.21 -14.72 -5.45
C LYS A 167 -24.25 -15.43 -6.82
N ARG A 168 -25.25 -15.15 -7.67
CA ARG A 168 -25.36 -15.78 -9.01
C ARG A 168 -24.66 -14.93 -10.06
N GLY A 169 -23.62 -15.48 -10.68
CA GLY A 169 -22.94 -14.88 -11.84
C GLY A 169 -23.78 -14.93 -13.12
N ASN A 170 -23.35 -14.16 -14.12
CA ASN A 170 -23.95 -14.16 -15.45
C ASN A 170 -23.05 -14.92 -16.44
N ILE A 171 -23.63 -15.85 -17.19
CA ILE A 171 -22.95 -16.60 -18.24
C ILE A 171 -23.62 -16.20 -19.55
N ARG A 172 -22.87 -15.64 -20.51
CA ARG A 172 -23.43 -15.08 -21.77
C ARG A 172 -24.27 -16.11 -22.55
N ASN A 173 -23.83 -17.37 -22.59
CA ASN A 173 -24.48 -18.46 -23.32
C ASN A 173 -24.98 -19.57 -22.37
N LYS A 174 -25.80 -19.22 -21.38
CA LYS A 174 -26.35 -20.22 -20.46
C LYS A 174 -27.54 -20.95 -21.08
N LEU A 175 -27.45 -22.27 -21.22
CA LEU A 175 -28.57 -23.11 -21.65
C LEU A 175 -29.70 -23.07 -20.61
N THR A 176 -30.94 -22.89 -21.06
CA THR A 176 -32.13 -22.87 -20.20
C THR A 176 -32.59 -24.31 -19.93
N VAL A 177 -32.62 -24.68 -18.65
CA VAL A 177 -33.13 -26.00 -18.25
C VAL A 177 -34.65 -25.97 -18.26
N ILE A 178 -35.27 -26.65 -19.23
CA ILE A 178 -36.72 -26.86 -19.28
C ILE A 178 -37.03 -28.13 -18.47
N LYS A 179 -37.66 -28.00 -17.31
CA LYS A 179 -38.14 -29.16 -16.53
C LYS A 179 -39.48 -29.63 -17.08
N GLY A 180 -39.58 -30.91 -17.48
CA GLY A 180 -40.83 -31.51 -17.95
C GLY A 180 -41.91 -31.49 -16.87
N LYS A 181 -43.15 -31.12 -17.23
CA LYS A 181 -44.32 -31.24 -16.35
C LYS A 181 -44.90 -32.65 -16.44
N ARG A 182 -45.11 -33.30 -15.29
CA ARG A 182 -45.77 -34.61 -15.21
C ARG A 182 -47.25 -34.46 -15.62
N PRO A 183 -47.78 -35.22 -16.60
CA PRO A 183 -49.16 -35.09 -17.00
C PRO A 183 -50.10 -35.54 -15.88
N ASN A 184 -51.15 -34.75 -15.63
CA ASN A 184 -52.15 -35.05 -14.60
C ASN A 184 -53.03 -36.20 -15.09
N LYS A 185 -53.00 -37.34 -14.39
CA LYS A 185 -53.84 -38.51 -14.70
C LYS A 185 -55.31 -38.12 -14.49
N LYS A 186 -56.05 -37.81 -15.57
CA LYS A 186 -57.51 -37.62 -15.50
C LYS A 186 -58.11 -38.94 -14.98
N LYS A 187 -58.72 -38.93 -13.79
CA LYS A 187 -59.55 -40.03 -13.30
C LYS A 187 -60.67 -40.23 -14.32
N GLY A 188 -60.68 -41.37 -15.01
CA GLY A 188 -61.73 -41.72 -15.96
C GLY A 188 -63.08 -41.73 -15.25
N LYS A 189 -64.05 -40.97 -15.77
CA LYS A 189 -65.46 -41.14 -15.43
C LYS A 189 -65.86 -42.55 -15.88
N LYS A 190 -66.16 -43.45 -14.94
CA LYS A 190 -66.89 -44.68 -15.25
C LYS A 190 -68.26 -44.28 -15.79
N SER A 191 -68.52 -44.59 -17.05
CA SER A 191 -69.87 -44.54 -17.63
C SER A 191 -70.67 -45.72 -17.06
N ASN A 192 -71.65 -45.45 -16.21
CA ASN A 192 -72.70 -46.42 -15.93
C ASN A 192 -73.57 -46.53 -17.20
N LYS A 193 -73.63 -47.73 -17.77
CA LYS A 193 -74.63 -48.09 -18.80
C LYS A 193 -75.57 -49.11 -18.15
N SER A 194 -76.85 -48.72 -18.14
CA SER A 194 -78.10 -49.50 -18.06
C SER A 194 -78.13 -50.70 -17.11
#